data_AF-A0A2G9P0V8-F1
#
_entry.id   AF-A0A2G9P0V8-F1
#
_cell.length_a   1.000
_cell.length_b   1.000
_cell.length_c   1.000
_cell.angle_alpha   90.00
_cell.angle_beta   90.00
_cell.angle_gamma   90.00
#
_symmetry.space_group_name_H-M   'P 1'
#
loop_
_entity.id
_entity.type
_entity.pdbx_description
1 polymer ?
#
loop_
_entity_poly.entity_id
_entity_poly.type
_entity_poly.pdbx_seq_one_letter_code
_entity_poly.pdbx_strand_id
1 'polypeptide(L)'
;VNISNNPDDPIFISYAKSTGYKQFEGFGWTSIVNQTSSSFTAEFVDLKNSFLVISFLGMISSIMIGLTLSYFISNPLRLLSKMAKQFSSGDFNTNFNGSKITEINMIGNSFNSMGKSLKKLIETEKKLAESHAKMKNERLGA
;
A
#
# COMPACT_ATOMS: atom_id res chain seq x y z
N VAL A 1 -33.62 -23.87 -36.75
CA VAL A 1 -33.37 -22.95 -35.61
C VAL A 1 -33.71 -23.73 -34.35
N ASN A 2 -32.69 -24.19 -33.62
CA ASN A 2 -32.88 -25.02 -32.43
C ASN A 2 -33.09 -24.07 -31.25
N ILE A 3 -34.35 -23.84 -30.89
CA ILE A 3 -34.73 -22.97 -29.77
C ILE A 3 -34.56 -23.83 -28.51
N SER A 4 -33.52 -23.58 -27.71
CA SER A 4 -33.39 -24.22 -26.41
C SER A 4 -34.55 -23.74 -25.52
N ASN A 5 -35.51 -24.62 -25.25
CA ASN A 5 -36.69 -24.35 -24.44
C ASN A 5 -36.39 -24.44 -22.93
N ASN A 6 -35.42 -23.65 -22.45
CA ASN A 6 -35.26 -23.46 -21.01
C ASN A 6 -36.15 -22.28 -20.57
N PRO A 7 -37.24 -22.49 -19.79
CA PRO A 7 -38.18 -21.43 -19.44
C PRO A 7 -37.60 -20.33 -18.55
N ASP A 8 -36.43 -20.56 -17.94
CA ASP A 8 -35.74 -19.60 -17.08
C ASP A 8 -34.76 -18.67 -17.83
N ASP A 9 -34.51 -18.92 -19.12
CA ASP A 9 -33.62 -18.07 -19.91
C ASP A 9 -34.36 -16.77 -20.25
N PRO A 10 -33.85 -15.58 -19.87
CA PRO A 10 -34.49 -14.33 -20.23
C PRO A 10 -34.59 -14.24 -21.76
N ILE A 11 -35.77 -13.87 -22.27
CA ILE A 11 -36.02 -13.75 -23.71
C ILE A 11 -36.05 -12.26 -24.03
N PHE A 12 -35.18 -11.81 -24.94
CA PHE A 12 -35.30 -10.47 -25.50
C PHE A 12 -36.23 -10.52 -26.71
N ILE A 13 -37.34 -9.78 -26.61
CA ILE A 13 -38.30 -9.62 -27.69
C ILE A 13 -38.07 -8.25 -28.31
N SER A 14 -37.59 -8.24 -29.56
CA SER A 14 -37.49 -7.02 -30.35
C SER A 14 -38.57 -7.03 -31.42
N TYR A 15 -39.29 -5.92 -31.56
CA TYR A 15 -40.28 -5.76 -32.62
C TYR A 15 -39.93 -4.56 -33.50
N ALA A 16 -40.09 -4.72 -34.81
CA ALA A 16 -39.95 -3.66 -35.77
C ALA A 16 -41.20 -3.63 -36.64
N LYS A 17 -41.89 -2.48 -36.68
CA LYS A 17 -43.04 -2.28 -37.54
C LYS A 17 -42.58 -1.73 -38.89
N SER A 18 -43.06 -2.31 -39.98
CA SER A 18 -42.85 -1.77 -41.32
C SER A 18 -43.55 -0.42 -41.43
N THR A 19 -42.77 0.65 -41.26
CA THR A 19 -43.23 2.02 -41.55
C THR A 19 -42.98 2.32 -43.01
N GLY A 20 -44.01 2.80 -43.69
CA GLY A 20 -43.91 3.27 -45.07
C GLY A 20 -42.90 4.41 -45.27
N TYR A 21 -42.55 4.69 -46.53
CA TYR A 21 -41.72 5.83 -46.89
C TYR A 21 -42.33 6.59 -48.06
N LYS A 22 -42.49 7.92 -47.90
CA LYS A 22 -43.12 8.83 -48.86
C LYS A 22 -44.54 8.40 -49.25
N GLN A 23 -44.74 7.93 -50.47
CA GLN A 23 -46.06 7.59 -51.03
C GLN A 23 -46.46 6.13 -50.78
N PHE A 24 -45.57 5.34 -50.16
CA PHE A 24 -45.85 3.96 -49.81
C PHE A 24 -46.16 3.87 -48.32
N GLU A 25 -47.36 3.43 -47.93
CA GLU A 25 -47.81 3.39 -46.53
C GLU A 25 -47.18 2.27 -45.70
N GLY A 26 -46.38 1.39 -46.32
CA GLY A 26 -45.83 0.22 -45.65
C GLY A 26 -46.78 -0.98 -45.74
N PHE A 27 -46.26 -2.18 -45.51
CA PHE A 27 -47.05 -3.41 -45.63
C PHE A 27 -47.86 -3.73 -44.36
N GLY A 28 -47.75 -2.91 -43.30
CA GLY A 28 -48.41 -3.15 -42.02
C GLY A 28 -47.84 -4.33 -41.21
N TRP A 29 -46.79 -4.99 -41.69
CA TRP A 29 -46.19 -6.14 -41.04
C TRP A 29 -45.35 -5.72 -39.84
N THR A 30 -45.43 -6.50 -38.77
CA THR A 30 -44.57 -6.33 -37.58
C THR A 30 -43.68 -7.56 -37.49
N SER A 31 -42.38 -7.36 -37.67
CA SER A 31 -41.39 -8.42 -37.47
C SER A 31 -41.15 -8.56 -35.97
N ILE A 32 -41.34 -9.75 -35.44
CA ILE A 32 -41.03 -10.12 -34.05
C ILE A 32 -39.83 -11.04 -34.09
N VAL A 33 -38.74 -10.63 -33.46
CA VAL A 33 -37.52 -11.45 -33.34
C VAL A 33 -37.37 -11.83 -31.88
N ASN A 34 -37.34 -13.14 -31.65
CA ASN A 34 -37.05 -13.72 -30.34
C ASN A 34 -35.60 -14.21 -30.35
N GLN A 35 -34.78 -13.65 -29.47
CA GLN A 35 -33.41 -14.11 -29.26
C GLN A 35 -33.27 -14.63 -27.83
N THR A 36 -32.76 -15.86 -27.70
CA THR A 36 -32.43 -16.43 -26.39
C THR A 36 -31.20 -15.72 -25.83
N SER A 37 -31.28 -15.18 -24.61
CA SER A 37 -30.19 -14.42 -24.01
C SER A 37 -28.96 -15.25 -23.66
N SER A 38 -29.09 -16.57 -23.57
CA SER A 38 -28.06 -17.47 -23.06
C SER A 38 -26.72 -17.31 -23.78
N SER A 39 -26.73 -17.15 -25.11
CA SER A 39 -25.52 -16.92 -25.90
C SER A 39 -24.86 -15.57 -25.61
N PHE A 40 -25.65 -14.53 -25.34
CA PHE A 40 -25.12 -13.20 -25.01
C PHE A 40 -24.60 -13.19 -23.57
N THR A 41 -25.37 -13.71 -22.62
CA THR A 41 -25.03 -13.69 -21.18
C THR A 41 -23.82 -14.54 -20.84
N ALA A 42 -23.57 -15.64 -21.58
CA ALA A 42 -22.41 -16.49 -21.34
C ALA A 42 -21.09 -15.70 -21.48
N GLU A 43 -20.95 -14.88 -22.53
CA GLU A 43 -19.77 -14.03 -22.73
C GLU A 43 -19.59 -13.01 -21.60
N PHE A 44 -20.67 -12.43 -21.08
CA PHE A 44 -20.60 -11.51 -19.92
C PHE A 44 -20.22 -12.22 -18.62
N VAL A 45 -20.66 -13.47 -18.44
CA VAL A 45 -20.33 -14.25 -17.24
C VAL A 45 -18.84 -14.55 -17.20
N ASP A 46 -18.24 -14.96 -18.32
CA ASP A 46 -16.81 -15.23 -18.42
C ASP A 46 -15.97 -13.97 -18.20
N LEU A 47 -16.41 -12.84 -18.78
CA LEU A 47 -15.78 -11.54 -18.56
C LEU A 47 -15.85 -11.14 -17.08
N LYS A 48 -17.04 -11.23 -16.46
CA LYS A 48 -17.24 -10.93 -15.04
C LYS A 48 -16.33 -11.79 -14.16
N ASN A 49 -16.26 -13.08 -14.43
CA ASN A 49 -15.44 -14.00 -13.65
C ASN A 49 -13.94 -13.66 -13.78
N SER A 50 -13.49 -13.33 -14.98
CA SER A 50 -12.11 -12.88 -15.22
C SER A 50 -11.79 -11.60 -14.46
N PHE A 51 -12.69 -10.60 -14.49
CA PHE A 51 -12.54 -9.38 -13.70
C PHE A 51 -12.47 -9.67 -12.20
N LEU A 52 -13.34 -10.54 -11.66
CA LEU A 52 -13.33 -10.90 -10.25
C LEU A 52 -11.99 -11.54 -9.82
N VAL A 53 -11.45 -12.44 -10.64
CA VAL A 53 -10.14 -13.07 -10.36
C VAL A 53 -9.02 -12.03 -10.36
N ILE A 54 -8.98 -11.14 -11.36
CA ILE A 54 -7.96 -10.09 -11.45
C ILE A 54 -8.08 -9.11 -10.28
N SER A 55 -9.31 -8.68 -9.94
CA SER A 55 -9.55 -7.80 -8.78
C SER A 55 -9.12 -8.45 -7.47
N PHE A 56 -9.39 -9.74 -7.30
CA PHE A 56 -8.98 -10.48 -6.10
C PHE A 56 -7.46 -10.58 -5.99
N LEU A 57 -6.76 -10.88 -7.09
CA LEU A 57 -5.30 -10.87 -7.14
C LEU A 57 -4.74 -9.46 -6.86
N GLY A 58 -5.38 -8.42 -7.41
CA GLY A 58 -5.06 -7.02 -7.12
C GLY A 58 -5.18 -6.67 -5.63
N MET A 59 -6.24 -7.13 -4.97
CA MET A 59 -6.43 -6.95 -3.54
C MET A 59 -5.33 -7.64 -2.72
N ILE A 60 -5.03 -8.91 -3.03
CA ILE A 60 -3.96 -9.65 -2.33
C ILE A 60 -2.61 -8.97 -2.51
N SER A 61 -2.27 -8.58 -3.75
CA SER A 61 -1.00 -7.91 -4.03
C SER A 61 -0.87 -6.56 -3.31
N SER A 62 -1.95 -5.78 -3.22
CA SER A 62 -1.96 -4.52 -2.47
C SER A 62 -1.66 -4.74 -0.99
N ILE A 63 -2.29 -5.74 -0.37
CA ILE A 63 -2.03 -6.10 1.03
C ILE A 63 -0.58 -6.52 1.21
N MET A 64 -0.06 -7.38 0.32
CA MET A 64 1.33 -7.84 0.39
C MET A 64 2.34 -6.69 0.25
N ILE A 65 2.09 -5.75 -0.67
CA ILE A 65 2.93 -4.55 -0.83
C ILE A 65 2.85 -3.68 0.43
N GLY A 66 1.65 -3.44 0.97
CA GLY A 66 1.47 -2.65 2.19
C GLY A 66 2.20 -3.24 3.40
N LEU A 67 2.11 -4.55 3.60
CA LEU A 67 2.83 -5.25 4.67
C LEU A 67 4.35 -5.18 4.47
N THR A 68 4.82 -5.37 3.23
CA THR A 68 6.23 -5.26 2.86
C THR A 68 6.78 -3.86 3.16
N LEU A 69 6.06 -2.82 2.74
CA LEU A 69 6.45 -1.43 2.96
C LEU A 69 6.49 -1.07 4.44
N SER A 70 5.46 -1.48 5.18
CA SER A 70 5.40 -1.29 6.63
C SER A 70 6.59 -1.94 7.35
N TYR A 71 6.94 -3.16 6.94
CA TYR A 71 8.04 -3.90 7.55
C TYR A 71 9.42 -3.33 7.21
N PHE A 72 9.67 -2.95 5.95
CA PHE A 72 11.00 -2.52 5.50
C PHE A 72 11.25 -1.01 5.62
N ILE A 73 10.21 -0.18 5.67
CA ILE A 73 10.33 1.28 5.75
C ILE A 73 9.77 1.79 7.08
N SER A 74 8.48 1.56 7.34
CA SER A 74 7.81 2.20 8.49
C SER A 74 8.38 1.73 9.83
N ASN A 75 8.69 0.44 9.98
CA ASN A 75 9.27 -0.10 11.21
C ASN A 75 10.67 0.46 11.51
N PRO A 76 11.64 0.44 10.57
CA PRO A 76 12.94 1.10 10.78
C PRO A 76 12.83 2.60 11.06
N LEU A 77 11.96 3.33 10.36
CA LEU A 77 11.75 4.76 10.62
C LEU A 77 11.22 5.00 12.04
N ARG A 78 10.29 4.16 12.52
CA ARG A 78 9.79 4.22 13.89
C ARG A 78 10.89 3.94 14.91
N LEU A 79 11.78 2.99 14.64
CA LEU A 79 12.95 2.73 15.47
C LEU A 79 13.87 3.95 15.55
N LEU A 80 14.20 4.56 14.42
CA LEU A 80 15.04 5.76 14.37
C LEU A 80 14.41 6.94 15.11
N SER A 81 13.10 7.14 14.98
CA SER A 81 12.36 8.14 15.76
C SER A 81 12.44 7.88 17.27
N LYS A 82 12.33 6.61 17.69
CA LYS A 82 12.50 6.22 19.09
C LYS A 82 13.92 6.49 19.60
N MET A 83 14.94 6.19 18.80
CA MET A 83 16.34 6.49 19.12
C MET A 83 16.55 7.99 19.31
N ALA A 84 16.02 8.82 18.41
CA ALA A 84 16.09 10.28 18.54
C ALA A 84 15.50 10.76 19.88
N LYS A 85 14.35 10.21 20.27
CA LYS A 85 13.71 10.53 21.55
C LYS A 85 14.57 10.08 22.75
N GLN A 86 15.20 8.92 22.68
CA GLN A 86 16.09 8.44 23.75
C GLN A 86 17.35 9.30 23.89
N PHE A 87 17.95 9.70 22.77
CA PHE A 87 19.09 10.62 22.75
C PHE A 87 18.71 11.95 23.42
N SER A 88 17.49 12.46 23.18
CA SER A 88 17.00 13.68 23.84
C SER A 88 16.86 13.54 25.36
N SER A 89 16.62 12.32 25.87
CA SER A 89 16.58 12.02 27.31
C SER A 89 17.95 11.66 27.91
N GLY A 90 19.03 11.71 27.13
CA GLY A 90 20.38 11.36 27.59
C GLY A 90 20.70 9.86 27.59
N ASP A 91 19.82 9.02 27.05
CA ASP A 91 20.07 7.58 26.88
C ASP A 91 20.61 7.30 25.47
N PHE A 92 21.90 6.98 25.38
CA PHE A 92 22.62 6.71 24.13
C PHE A 92 22.95 5.23 23.94
N ASN A 93 22.36 4.33 24.72
CA ASN A 93 22.67 2.89 24.63
C ASN A 93 21.95 2.17 23.49
N THR A 94 21.14 2.87 22.71
CA THR A 94 20.43 2.28 21.58
C THR A 94 21.22 2.34 20.30
N ASN A 95 21.17 1.22 19.57
CA ASN A 95 21.86 1.05 18.30
C ASN A 95 20.87 0.56 17.25
N PHE A 96 21.05 1.09 16.04
CA PHE A 96 20.39 0.62 14.85
C PHE A 96 21.18 -0.58 14.28
N ASN A 97 20.50 -1.72 14.12
CA ASN A 97 21.12 -3.00 13.75
C ASN A 97 21.05 -3.33 12.25
N GLY A 98 20.75 -2.34 11.41
CA GLY A 98 20.66 -2.51 9.96
C GLY A 98 19.23 -2.61 9.42
N SER A 99 19.07 -2.29 8.13
CA SER A 99 17.85 -2.52 7.35
C SER A 99 18.24 -3.15 6.00
N LYS A 100 17.31 -3.89 5.40
CA LYS A 100 17.48 -4.43 4.03
C LYS A 100 17.52 -3.33 2.97
N ILE A 101 16.89 -2.18 3.26
CA ILE A 101 16.91 -1.03 2.36
C ILE A 101 18.18 -0.23 2.63
N THR A 102 19.00 -0.09 1.58
CA THR A 102 20.31 0.56 1.63
C THR A 102 20.23 1.98 2.18
N GLU A 103 19.24 2.77 1.74
CA GLU A 103 19.02 4.15 2.15
C GLU A 103 18.68 4.23 3.65
N ILE A 104 17.81 3.34 4.14
CA ILE A 104 17.45 3.27 5.54
C ILE A 104 18.64 2.84 6.40
N ASN A 105 19.46 1.91 5.88
CA ASN A 105 20.67 1.47 6.55
C ASN A 105 21.70 2.61 6.68
N MET A 106 21.90 3.37 5.60
CA MET A 106 22.76 4.55 5.60
C MET A 106 22.31 5.57 6.66
N ILE A 107 21.01 5.88 6.72
CA ILE A 107 20.45 6.79 7.73
C ILE A 107 20.69 6.23 9.14
N GLY A 108 20.41 4.94 9.37
CA GLY A 108 20.59 4.33 10.68
C GLY A 108 22.04 4.31 11.16
N ASN A 109 23.00 4.15 10.26
CA ASN A 109 24.43 4.26 10.59
C ASN A 109 24.85 5.68 10.95
N SER A 110 24.27 6.70 10.30
CA SER A 110 24.46 8.09 10.70
C SER A 110 23.89 8.36 12.10
N PHE A 111 22.72 7.78 12.43
CA PHE A 111 22.15 7.86 13.78
C PHE A 111 23.02 7.21 14.85
N ASN A 112 23.59 6.03 14.57
CA ASN A 112 24.56 5.38 15.46
C ASN A 112 25.78 6.28 15.71
N SER A 113 26.31 6.90 14.66
CA SER A 113 27.48 7.79 14.74
C SER A 113 27.17 9.06 15.54
N MET A 114 25.95 9.59 15.39
CA MET A 114 25.45 10.71 16.18
C MET A 114 25.36 10.34 17.67
N GLY A 115 24.73 9.21 18.02
CA GLY A 115 24.62 8.76 19.41
C GLY A 115 26.00 8.56 20.09
N LYS A 116 26.96 7.97 19.38
CA LYS A 116 28.35 7.83 19.86
C LYS A 116 29.02 9.19 20.10
N SER A 117 28.82 10.14 19.19
CA SER A 117 29.38 11.49 19.32
C SER A 117 28.80 12.24 20.52
N LEU A 118 27.48 12.18 20.72
CA LEU A 118 26.84 12.79 21.90
C LEU A 118 27.33 12.16 23.20
N LYS A 119 27.41 10.83 23.27
CA LYS A 119 27.93 10.13 24.46
C LYS A 119 29.35 10.57 24.79
N LYS A 120 30.23 10.64 23.78
CA LYS A 120 31.62 11.09 23.95
C LYS A 120 31.70 12.55 24.43
N LEU A 121 30.84 13.42 23.92
CA LEU A 121 30.79 14.83 24.32
C LEU A 121 30.48 14.95 25.82
N ILE A 122 29.43 14.27 26.28
CA ILE A 122 29.00 14.30 27.69
C ILE A 122 30.07 13.69 28.61
N GLU A 123 30.67 12.55 28.22
CA GLU A 123 31.76 11.94 28.99
C GLU A 123 32.99 12.85 29.11
N THR A 124 33.28 13.63 28.06
CA THR A 124 34.41 14.57 28.05
C THR A 124 34.12 15.76 28.97
N GLU A 125 32.92 16.34 28.91
CA GLU A 125 32.52 17.43 29.81
C GLU A 125 32.55 16.99 31.27
N LYS A 126 32.04 15.80 31.58
CA LYS A 126 32.07 15.25 32.95
C LYS A 126 33.50 15.11 33.48
N LYS A 127 34.41 14.54 32.69
CA LYS A 127 35.83 14.40 33.06
C LYS A 127 36.49 15.76 33.28
N LEU A 128 36.14 16.75 32.45
CA LEU A 128 36.67 18.10 32.60
C LEU A 128 36.19 18.72 33.91
N ALA A 129 34.90 18.64 34.22
CA ALA A 129 34.34 19.13 35.48
C ALA A 129 35.00 18.48 36.72
N GLU A 130 35.20 17.16 36.69
CA GLU A 130 35.87 16.42 37.76
C GLU A 130 37.33 16.85 37.96
N SER A 131 38.07 17.06 36.86
CA SER A 131 39.45 17.56 36.89
C SER A 131 39.54 18.97 37.48
N HIS A 132 38.64 19.88 37.06
CA HIS A 132 38.56 21.23 37.61
C HIS A 132 38.22 21.24 39.10
N ALA A 133 37.30 20.39 39.54
CA ALA A 133 36.95 20.26 40.96
C ALA A 133 38.13 19.73 41.79
N LYS A 134 38.85 18.74 41.27
CA LYS A 134 40.04 18.19 41.94
C LYS A 134 41.15 19.23 42.08
N MET A 135 41.46 19.97 41.01
CA MET A 135 42.44 21.06 41.05
C MET A 135 42.08 22.17 42.04
N LYS A 136 40.79 22.49 42.18
CA LYS A 136 40.33 23.50 43.14
C LYS A 136 40.53 23.03 44.59
N ASN A 137 40.21 21.76 44.89
CA ASN A 137 40.41 21.21 46.22
C ASN A 137 41.89 21.13 46.62
N GLU A 138 42.77 20.78 45.70
CA GLU A 138 44.23 20.75 45.95
C GLU A 138 44.81 22.14 46.24
N ARG A 139 44.26 23.19 45.62
CA ARG A 139 44.68 24.59 45.86
C ARG A 139 44.14 25.22 47.15
N LEU A 140 43.05 24.68 47.71
CA LEU A 140 42.45 25.18 48.95
C LEU A 140 42.93 24.40 50.19
N GLY A 141 43.54 23.23 50.00
CA GLY A 141 44.12 22.40 51.05
C GLY A 141 45.62 22.62 51.28
N ALA A 142 46.27 23.51 50.53
CA ALA A 142 47.66 23.95 50.69
C ALA A 142 47.70 25.42 51.13
#